data_AF-A0A1H5Y7C5-F1
#
_entry.id   AF-A0A1H5Y7C5-F1
#
_cell.length_a   1.000
_cell.length_b   1.000
_cell.length_c   1.000
_cell.angle_alpha   90.00
_cell.angle_beta   90.00
_cell.angle_gamma   90.00
#
_symmetry.space_group_name_H-M   'P 1'
#
loop_
_entity.id
_entity.type
_entity.pdbx_description
1 polymer ?
#
loop_
_entity_poly.entity_id
_entity_poly.type
_entity_poly.pdbx_seq_one_letter_code
_entity_poly.pdbx_strand_id
1 'polypeptide(L)'
;MKNIRFYLFLMAMPLITTAAIYWLSQTTRVDNGATFLLTSLPYFFFIYFYGLFDWSPFAWAERIREKHGKSACEFFKKAGFASIGVSAFLYLGSDQIFQSLGFTRVDVDRTSHTQTPYYYQRDPSEKAKAEQEEKERKMWEELNAALEKRFAEEDAEQAKESGLSEEQ
;
A
#
# COMPACT_ATOMS: atom_id res chain seq x y z
N MET A 1 -0.82 28.69 21.38
CA MET A 1 -0.72 27.22 21.56
C MET A 1 -1.85 26.40 20.91
N LYS A 2 -3.04 26.94 20.63
CA LYS A 2 -4.16 26.16 20.03
C LYS A 2 -3.86 25.57 18.64
N ASN A 3 -3.03 26.24 17.83
CA ASN A 3 -2.79 25.82 16.45
C ASN A 3 -1.79 24.65 16.32
N ILE A 4 -0.79 24.56 17.21
CA ILE A 4 0.24 23.50 17.15
C ILE A 4 -0.36 22.10 17.33
N ARG A 5 -1.30 21.93 18.27
CA ARG A 5 -1.97 20.64 18.49
C ARG A 5 -2.76 20.18 17.26
N PHE A 6 -3.39 21.14 16.56
CA PHE A 6 -4.12 20.86 15.33
C PHE A 6 -3.17 20.48 14.19
N TYR A 7 -2.05 21.18 14.01
CA TYR A 7 -1.05 20.82 13.00
C TYR A 7 -0.39 19.45 13.28
N LEU A 8 -0.14 19.14 14.56
CA LEU A 8 0.33 17.81 14.95
C LEU A 8 -0.71 16.74 14.61
N PHE A 9 -2.00 17.00 14.88
CA PHE A 9 -3.08 16.09 14.50
C PHE A 9 -3.20 15.91 12.99
N LEU A 10 -3.15 17.01 12.23
CA LEU A 10 -3.19 17.06 10.76
C LEU A 10 -2.08 16.20 10.13
N MET A 11 -0.87 16.25 10.69
CA MET A 11 0.27 15.49 10.16
C MET A 11 0.33 14.06 10.69
N ALA A 12 -0.14 13.80 11.91
CA ALA A 12 0.02 12.51 12.57
C ALA A 12 -0.70 11.37 11.86
N MET A 13 -1.96 11.55 11.47
CA MET A 13 -2.73 10.46 10.85
C MET A 13 -2.21 10.02 9.48
N PRO A 14 -1.90 10.93 8.54
CA PRO A 14 -1.22 10.55 7.30
C PRO A 14 0.11 9.82 7.56
N LEU A 15 0.92 10.32 8.49
CA LEU A 15 2.20 9.69 8.85
C LEU A 15 2.01 8.28 9.44
N ILE A 16 1.04 8.10 10.34
CA ILE A 16 0.73 6.80 10.95
C ILE A 16 0.22 5.83 9.88
N THR A 17 -0.65 6.26 8.98
CA THR A 17 -1.14 5.39 7.90
C THR A 17 -0.03 5.01 6.94
N THR A 18 0.78 5.98 6.48
CA THR A 18 1.91 5.68 5.58
C THR A 18 2.92 4.76 6.26
N ALA A 19 3.21 4.96 7.55
CA ALA A 19 4.08 4.08 8.33
C ALA A 19 3.49 2.67 8.46
N ALA A 20 2.18 2.54 8.70
CA ALA A 20 1.51 1.23 8.79
C ALA A 20 1.52 0.48 7.45
N ILE A 21 1.25 1.18 6.34
CA ILE A 21 1.33 0.60 4.98
C ILE A 21 2.77 0.19 4.66
N TYR A 22 3.74 1.07 4.95
CA TYR A 22 5.15 0.76 4.74
C TYR A 22 5.59 -0.45 5.56
N TRP A 23 5.25 -0.49 6.85
CA TRP A 23 5.52 -1.63 7.72
C TRP A 23 4.90 -2.92 7.17
N LEU A 24 3.66 -2.87 6.68
CA LEU A 24 3.00 -4.02 6.07
C LEU A 24 3.74 -4.52 4.82
N SER A 25 4.28 -3.61 4.01
CA SER A 25 5.00 -4.00 2.80
C SER A 25 6.31 -4.74 3.08
N GLN A 26 6.96 -4.43 4.21
CA GLN A 26 8.21 -5.05 4.65
C GLN A 26 8.01 -6.33 5.48
N THR A 27 6.84 -6.46 6.09
CA THR A 27 6.58 -7.50 7.08
C THR A 27 6.23 -8.83 6.40
N THR A 28 6.90 -9.89 6.83
CA THR A 28 6.62 -11.26 6.39
C THR A 28 5.56 -11.96 7.25
N ARG A 29 5.23 -11.39 8.41
CA ARG A 29 4.31 -11.96 9.40
C ARG A 29 3.35 -10.91 9.97
N VAL A 30 2.05 -11.10 9.79
CA VAL A 30 1.01 -10.22 10.34
C VAL A 30 0.28 -10.95 11.47
N ASP A 31 0.42 -10.44 12.70
CA ASP A 31 -0.30 -10.96 13.87
C ASP A 31 -1.69 -10.33 14.01
N ASN A 32 -2.54 -10.91 14.87
CA ASN A 32 -3.90 -10.41 15.12
C ASN A 32 -3.97 -8.94 15.54
N GLY A 33 -2.97 -8.45 16.29
CA GLY A 33 -2.89 -7.03 16.66
C GLY A 33 -2.71 -6.11 15.45
N ALA A 34 -1.92 -6.55 14.47
CA ALA A 34 -1.73 -5.81 13.22
C ALA A 34 -2.97 -5.90 12.32
N THR A 35 -3.62 -7.08 12.24
CA THR A 35 -4.91 -7.24 11.55
C THR A 35 -5.94 -6.25 12.10
N PHE A 36 -6.12 -6.20 13.42
CA PHE A 36 -7.05 -5.25 14.05
C PHE A 36 -6.72 -3.79 13.75
N LEU A 37 -5.43 -3.42 13.79
CA LEU A 37 -4.99 -2.06 13.47
C LEU A 37 -5.37 -1.67 12.04
N LEU A 38 -5.08 -2.54 11.07
CA LEU A 38 -5.30 -2.30 9.64
C LEU A 38 -6.79 -2.20 9.31
N THR A 39 -7.59 -3.11 9.87
CA THR A 39 -9.04 -3.14 9.62
C THR A 39 -9.75 -1.99 10.32
N SER A 40 -9.15 -1.41 11.37
CA SER A 40 -9.65 -0.22 12.06
C SER A 40 -9.24 1.11 11.41
N LEU A 41 -8.35 1.10 10.41
CA LEU A 41 -7.91 2.32 9.72
C LEU A 41 -9.06 3.15 9.15
N PRO A 42 -10.09 2.59 8.46
CA PRO A 42 -11.19 3.39 7.93
C PRO A 42 -11.95 4.15 9.02
N TYR A 43 -12.10 3.54 10.20
CA TYR A 43 -12.70 4.20 11.35
C TYR A 43 -11.82 5.33 11.91
N PHE A 44 -10.51 5.11 12.03
CA PHE A 44 -9.59 6.17 12.45
C PHE A 44 -9.51 7.32 11.43
N PHE A 45 -9.55 7.02 10.13
CA PHE A 45 -9.67 8.02 9.08
C PHE A 45 -10.96 8.84 9.21
N PHE A 46 -12.09 8.18 9.50
CA PHE A 46 -13.34 8.89 9.75
C PHE A 46 -13.23 9.83 10.95
N ILE A 47 -12.72 9.36 12.09
CA ILE A 47 -12.49 10.20 13.28
C ILE A 47 -11.59 11.39 12.95
N TYR A 48 -10.53 11.16 12.17
CA TYR A 48 -9.61 12.18 11.73
C TYR A 48 -10.30 13.28 10.92
N PHE A 49 -11.03 12.92 9.85
CA PHE A 49 -11.76 13.88 9.02
C PHE A 49 -12.89 14.58 9.77
N TYR A 50 -13.57 13.87 10.67
CA TYR A 50 -14.58 14.47 11.53
C TYR A 50 -13.94 15.52 12.46
N GLY A 51 -12.82 15.22 13.10
CA GLY A 51 -12.08 16.15 13.95
C GLY A 51 -11.54 17.36 13.17
N LEU A 52 -11.09 17.16 11.92
CA LEU A 52 -10.68 18.26 11.03
C LEU A 52 -11.84 19.21 10.68
N PHE A 53 -13.05 18.67 10.55
CA PHE A 53 -14.24 19.46 10.26
C PHE A 53 -14.76 20.17 11.53
N ASP A 54 -14.82 19.48 12.66
CA ASP A 54 -15.41 19.99 13.89
C ASP A 54 -14.47 20.98 14.61
N TRP A 55 -13.15 20.75 14.59
CA TRP A 55 -12.15 21.58 15.29
C TRP A 55 -11.20 22.32 14.34
N SER A 56 -11.62 22.52 13.09
CA SER A 56 -10.82 23.25 12.10
C SER A 56 -10.48 24.67 12.57
N PRO A 57 -9.19 25.08 12.59
CA PRO A 57 -8.80 26.46 12.88
C PRO A 57 -8.92 27.35 11.63
N PHE A 58 -9.36 26.82 10.50
CA PHE A 58 -9.43 27.55 9.25
C PHE A 58 -10.81 28.20 9.05
N ALA A 59 -10.81 29.51 8.83
CA ALA A 59 -12.03 30.31 8.66
C ALA A 59 -12.93 29.89 7.47
N TRP A 60 -12.40 29.15 6.49
CA TRP A 60 -13.20 28.61 5.39
C TRP A 60 -14.02 27.38 5.85
N ALA A 61 -13.45 26.55 6.72
CA ALA A 61 -14.12 25.37 7.27
C ALA A 61 -15.20 25.77 8.27
N GLU A 62 -14.95 26.80 9.10
CA GLU A 62 -15.97 27.38 9.98
C GLU A 62 -17.18 27.90 9.18
N ARG A 63 -16.94 28.63 8.08
CA ARG A 63 -18.00 29.12 7.20
C ARG A 63 -18.81 27.99 6.55
N ILE A 64 -18.17 26.89 6.15
CA ILE A 64 -18.87 25.71 5.61
C ILE A 64 -19.71 25.06 6.72
N ARG A 65 -19.18 24.92 7.93
CA ARG A 65 -19.89 24.36 9.07
C ARG A 65 -21.10 25.20 9.47
N GLU A 66 -20.99 26.53 9.46
CA GLU A 66 -22.12 27.43 9.73
C GLU A 66 -23.19 27.35 8.63
N LYS A 67 -22.77 27.30 7.36
CA LYS A 67 -23.67 27.27 6.20
C LYS A 67 -24.38 25.92 6.02
N HIS A 68 -23.72 24.81 6.36
CA HIS A 68 -24.21 23.46 6.10
C HIS A 68 -24.34 22.60 7.36
N GLY A 69 -24.23 23.16 8.56
CA GLY A 69 -24.04 22.41 9.81
C GLY A 69 -25.00 21.25 10.07
N LYS A 70 -26.30 21.41 9.76
CA LYS A 70 -27.28 20.31 9.85
C LYS A 70 -27.01 19.20 8.85
N SER A 71 -26.80 19.55 7.58
CA SER A 71 -26.52 18.59 6.50
C SER A 71 -25.16 17.90 6.69
N ALA A 72 -24.14 18.64 7.13
CA ALA A 72 -22.83 18.10 7.47
C ALA A 72 -22.91 17.14 8.65
N CYS A 73 -23.66 17.47 9.71
CA CYS A 73 -23.88 16.58 10.85
C CYS A 73 -24.57 15.27 10.44
N GLU A 74 -25.59 15.33 9.58
CA GLU A 74 -26.22 14.13 9.02
C GLU A 74 -25.28 13.31 8.14
N PHE A 75 -24.47 13.97 7.31
CA PHE A 75 -23.43 13.32 6.52
C PHE A 75 -22.43 12.58 7.41
N PHE A 76 -21.86 13.25 8.41
CA PHE A 76 -20.89 12.62 9.32
C PHE A 76 -21.50 11.49 10.14
N LYS A 77 -22.77 11.58 10.55
CA LYS A 77 -23.46 10.44 11.19
C LYS A 77 -23.52 9.23 10.25
N LYS A 78 -23.98 9.42 9.01
CA LYS A 78 -24.07 8.35 8.00
C LYS A 78 -22.69 7.79 7.65
N ALA A 79 -21.71 8.67 7.43
CA ALA A 79 -20.33 8.30 7.14
C ALA A 79 -19.68 7.58 8.32
N GLY A 80 -20.02 7.94 9.57
CA GLY A 80 -19.57 7.25 10.77
C GLY A 80 -20.07 5.81 10.82
N PHE A 81 -21.37 5.60 10.63
CA PHE A 81 -21.94 4.25 10.53
C PHE A 81 -21.32 3.45 9.38
N ALA A 82 -21.13 4.06 8.21
CA ALA A 82 -20.48 3.42 7.08
C ALA A 82 -19.03 3.03 7.42
N SER A 83 -18.26 3.89 8.09
CA SER A 83 -16.87 3.61 8.46
C SER A 83 -16.74 2.46 9.47
N ILE A 84 -17.67 2.35 10.42
CA ILE A 84 -17.74 1.22 11.37
C ILE A 84 -18.09 -0.06 10.59
N GLY A 85 -19.09 0.01 9.70
CA GLY A 85 -19.48 -1.12 8.86
C GLY A 85 -18.34 -1.63 7.97
N VAL A 86 -17.64 -0.72 7.30
CA VAL A 86 -16.46 -1.06 6.49
C VAL A 86 -15.36 -1.66 7.35
N SER A 87 -15.07 -1.10 8.52
CA SER A 87 -14.02 -1.64 9.41
C SER A 87 -14.37 -3.05 9.91
N ALA A 88 -15.63 -3.29 10.28
CA ALA A 88 -16.11 -4.60 10.67
C ALA A 88 -16.07 -5.60 9.50
N PHE A 89 -16.46 -5.16 8.30
CA PHE A 89 -16.38 -5.98 7.09
C PHE A 89 -14.93 -6.37 6.77
N LEU A 90 -13.99 -5.41 6.81
CA LEU A 90 -12.57 -5.69 6.60
C LEU A 90 -12.01 -6.62 7.68
N TYR A 91 -12.47 -6.50 8.93
CA TYR A 91 -12.05 -7.39 10.01
C TYR A 91 -12.54 -8.82 9.81
N LEU A 92 -13.83 -9.00 9.51
CA LEU A 92 -14.43 -10.31 9.25
C LEU A 92 -13.93 -10.94 7.95
N GLY A 93 -13.65 -10.12 6.94
CA GLY A 93 -13.10 -10.52 5.64
C GLY A 93 -11.57 -10.52 5.57
N SER A 94 -10.89 -10.35 6.71
CA SER A 94 -9.44 -10.20 6.74
C SER A 94 -8.71 -11.43 6.21
N ASP A 95 -9.21 -12.63 6.49
CA ASP A 95 -8.68 -13.89 5.96
C ASP A 95 -8.61 -13.87 4.42
N GLN A 96 -9.70 -13.48 3.74
CA GLN A 96 -9.74 -13.43 2.27
C GLN A 96 -8.84 -12.34 1.70
N ILE A 97 -8.77 -11.19 2.36
CA ILE A 97 -7.92 -10.08 1.96
C ILE A 97 -6.44 -10.49 2.06
N PHE A 98 -6.02 -11.08 3.17
CA PHE A 98 -4.63 -11.52 3.35
C PHE A 98 -4.27 -12.65 2.38
N GLN A 99 -5.17 -13.60 2.12
CA GLN A 99 -4.97 -14.61 1.09
C GLN A 99 -4.75 -14.01 -0.30
N SER A 100 -5.57 -13.03 -0.71
CA SER A 100 -5.37 -12.31 -1.98
C SER A 100 -4.06 -11.53 -2.07
N LEU A 101 -3.44 -11.22 -0.92
CA LEU A 101 -2.17 -10.51 -0.82
C LEU A 101 -0.96 -11.46 -0.69
N GLY A 102 -1.17 -12.77 -0.89
CA GLY A 102 -0.11 -13.78 -0.85
C GLY A 102 0.27 -14.22 0.58
N PHE A 103 -0.61 -13.97 1.56
CA PHE A 103 -0.41 -14.45 2.92
C PHE A 103 -1.23 -15.71 3.20
N THR A 104 -0.60 -16.68 3.85
CA THR A 104 -1.25 -17.89 4.35
C THR A 104 -1.43 -17.81 5.85
N ARG A 105 -2.56 -18.28 6.36
CA ARG A 105 -2.84 -18.33 7.80
C ARG A 105 -2.11 -19.53 8.40
N VAL A 106 -1.35 -19.28 9.46
CA VAL A 106 -0.65 -20.30 10.25
C VAL A 106 -1.28 -20.31 11.64
N ASP A 107 -1.97 -21.39 11.98
CA ASP A 107 -2.51 -21.59 13.32
C ASP A 107 -1.37 -22.01 14.27
N VAL A 108 -1.32 -21.42 15.46
CA VAL A 108 -0.28 -21.72 16.45
C VAL A 108 -0.83 -22.72 17.45
N ASP A 109 -0.12 -23.84 17.64
CA ASP A 109 -0.51 -24.84 18.61
C ASP A 109 -0.62 -24.23 20.03
N ARG A 110 -1.74 -24.50 20.70
CA ARG A 110 -2.13 -23.93 22.01
C ARG A 110 -1.16 -24.26 23.16
N THR A 111 -0.16 -25.10 22.92
CA THR A 111 0.91 -25.45 23.86
C THR A 111 2.05 -24.43 23.89
N SER A 112 2.12 -23.54 22.89
CA SER A 112 3.06 -22.43 22.86
C SER A 112 2.60 -21.31 23.80
N HIS A 113 3.51 -20.76 24.61
CA HIS A 113 3.24 -19.62 25.51
C HIS A 113 2.87 -18.30 24.80
N THR A 114 2.62 -18.32 23.49
CA THR A 114 2.20 -17.18 22.69
C THR A 114 0.68 -16.97 22.79
N GLN A 115 0.28 -15.77 23.22
CA GLN A 115 -1.14 -15.39 23.41
C GLN A 115 -1.96 -15.31 22.11
N THR A 116 -1.32 -15.40 20.94
CA THR A 116 -1.96 -15.24 19.63
C THR A 116 -2.30 -16.61 19.01
N PRO A 117 -3.60 -16.91 18.77
CA PRO A 117 -4.05 -18.21 18.29
C PRO A 117 -3.65 -18.52 16.83
N TYR A 118 -3.36 -17.50 16.04
CA TYR A 118 -2.92 -17.63 14.64
C TYR A 118 -2.19 -16.35 14.20
N TYR A 119 -1.43 -16.45 13.12
CA TYR A 119 -0.83 -15.31 12.41
C TYR A 119 -0.87 -15.56 10.89
N TYR A 120 -0.70 -14.52 10.09
CA TYR A 120 -0.57 -14.62 8.64
C TYR A 120 0.91 -14.55 8.25
N GLN A 121 1.35 -15.43 7.37
CA GLN A 121 2.72 -15.46 6.87
C GLN A 121 2.71 -15.34 5.35
N ARG A 122 3.53 -14.44 4.82
CA ARG A 122 3.69 -14.33 3.38
C ARG A 122 4.37 -15.58 2.86
N ASP A 123 3.82 -16.20 1.82
CA ASP A 123 4.36 -17.46 1.31
C ASP A 123 5.82 -17.23 0.81
N PRO A 124 6.82 -17.91 1.39
CA PRO A 124 8.21 -17.75 0.98
C PRO A 124 8.45 -18.13 -0.49
N SER A 125 7.56 -18.95 -1.08
CA SER A 125 7.65 -19.31 -2.49
C SER A 125 7.30 -18.15 -3.44
N GLU A 126 6.47 -17.19 -3.01
CA GLU A 126 6.17 -15.99 -3.82
C GLU A 126 7.33 -15.00 -3.83
N LYS A 127 8.09 -14.87 -2.74
CA LYS A 127 9.35 -14.09 -2.74
C LYS A 127 10.38 -14.68 -3.71
N ALA A 128 10.51 -16.01 -3.72
CA ALA A 128 11.39 -16.69 -4.66
C ALA A 128 10.93 -16.52 -6.12
N LYS A 129 9.61 -16.58 -6.38
CA LYS A 129 9.04 -16.32 -7.71
C LYS A 129 9.24 -14.87 -8.17
N ALA A 130 8.98 -13.89 -7.30
CA ALA A 130 9.19 -12.48 -7.63
C ALA A 130 10.68 -12.15 -7.87
N GLU A 131 11.59 -12.74 -7.07
CA GLU A 131 13.03 -12.61 -7.32
C GLU A 131 13.47 -13.33 -8.61
N GLN A 132 12.81 -14.43 -8.97
CA GLN A 132 13.08 -15.15 -10.21
C GLN A 132 12.56 -14.39 -11.43
N GLU A 133 11.36 -13.81 -11.37
CA GLU A 133 10.81 -12.93 -12.41
C GLU A 133 11.68 -11.67 -12.59
N GLU A 134 12.20 -11.09 -11.51
CA GLU A 134 13.12 -9.95 -11.59
C GLU A 134 14.45 -10.34 -12.24
N LYS A 135 14.99 -11.53 -11.94
CA LYS A 135 16.19 -12.07 -12.58
C LYS A 135 15.96 -12.38 -14.06
N GLU A 136 14.83 -12.96 -14.40
CA GLU A 136 14.46 -13.26 -15.79
C GLU A 136 14.31 -11.97 -16.60
N ARG A 137 13.70 -10.94 -16.03
CA ARG A 137 13.59 -9.64 -16.68
C ARG A 137 14.95 -8.99 -16.94
N LYS A 138 15.86 -8.98 -15.95
CA LYS A 138 17.22 -8.45 -16.14
C LYS A 138 18.00 -9.21 -17.20
N MET A 139 17.87 -10.54 -17.22
CA MET A 139 18.48 -11.39 -18.24
C MET A 139 17.94 -11.07 -19.65
N TRP A 140 16.64 -10.84 -19.81
CA TRP A 140 16.05 -10.43 -21.10
C TRP A 140 16.51 -9.03 -21.54
N GLU A 141 16.64 -8.09 -20.61
CA GLU A 141 17.16 -6.74 -20.89
C GLU A 141 18.63 -6.80 -21.34
N GLU A 142 19.47 -7.61 -20.68
CA GLU A 142 20.86 -7.83 -21.08
C GLU A 142 21.00 -8.55 -22.43
N LEU A 143 20.16 -9.55 -22.69
CA LEU A 143 20.14 -10.29 -23.95
C LEU A 143 19.75 -9.38 -25.12
N ASN A 144 18.72 -8.54 -24.94
CA ASN A 144 18.32 -7.57 -25.95
C ASN A 144 19.42 -6.54 -26.24
N ALA A 145 20.07 -6.02 -25.20
CA ALA A 145 21.18 -5.09 -25.39
C ALA A 145 22.36 -5.74 -26.14
N ALA A 146 22.64 -7.01 -25.88
CA ALA A 146 23.68 -7.77 -26.59
C ALA A 146 23.29 -8.03 -28.06
N LEU A 147 22.02 -8.33 -28.33
CA LEU A 147 21.50 -8.54 -29.69
C LEU A 147 21.49 -7.25 -30.51
N GLU A 148 21.02 -6.14 -29.94
CA GLU A 148 21.06 -4.83 -30.60
C GLU A 148 22.49 -4.42 -30.97
N LYS A 149 23.45 -4.70 -30.08
CA LYS A 149 24.87 -4.46 -30.35
C LYS A 149 25.39 -5.33 -31.50
N ARG A 150 25.01 -6.61 -31.55
CA ARG A 150 25.38 -7.53 -32.64
C ARG A 150 24.79 -7.10 -33.98
N PHE A 151 23.52 -6.71 -34.02
CA PHE A 151 22.90 -6.21 -35.25
C PHE A 151 23.55 -4.91 -35.73
N ALA A 152 23.88 -3.99 -34.81
CA ALA A 152 24.61 -2.77 -35.18
C ALA A 152 26.04 -3.05 -35.69
N GLU A 153 26.71 -4.09 -35.19
CA GLU A 153 28.01 -4.55 -35.68
C GLU A 153 27.88 -5.20 -37.07
N GLU A 154 26.87 -6.05 -37.30
CA GLU A 154 26.61 -6.68 -38.60
C GLU A 154 26.21 -5.66 -39.67
N ASP A 155 25.36 -4.69 -39.34
CA ASP A 155 24.98 -3.60 -40.26
C ASP A 155 26.20 -2.73 -40.63
N ALA A 156 27.11 -2.48 -39.68
CA ALA A 156 28.34 -1.73 -39.92
C ALA A 156 29.36 -2.50 -40.76
N GLU A 157 29.41 -3.83 -40.66
CA GLU A 157 30.26 -4.68 -41.52
C GLU A 157 29.68 -4.79 -42.94
N GLN A 158 28.38 -4.97 -43.10
CA GLN A 158 27.72 -4.98 -44.42
C GLN A 158 27.84 -3.63 -45.14
N ALA A 159 27.75 -2.51 -44.42
CA ALA A 159 27.98 -1.18 -44.99
C ALA A 159 29.42 -0.98 -45.48
N LYS A 160 30.41 -1.61 -44.83
CA LYS A 160 31.81 -1.58 -45.28
C LYS A 160 32.06 -2.48 -46.49
N GLU A 161 31.46 -3.67 -46.53
CA GLU A 161 31.60 -4.59 -47.67
C GLU A 161 30.91 -4.05 -48.93
N SER A 162 29.74 -3.40 -48.80
CA SER A 162 29.03 -2.77 -49.92
C SER A 162 29.71 -1.48 -50.41
N GLY A 163 30.32 -0.68 -49.53
CA GLY A 163 31.14 0.47 -49.92
C GLY A 163 32.44 0.11 -50.64
N LEU A 164 32.98 -1.10 -50.41
CA LEU A 164 34.15 -1.62 -51.11
C LEU A 164 33.84 -2.15 -52.52
N SER A 165 32.57 -2.42 -52.86
CA SER A 165 32.19 -2.88 -54.21
C SER A 165 31.89 -1.76 -55.20
N GLU A 166 31.78 -0.50 -54.76
CA GLU A 166 31.53 0.66 -55.62
C GLU A 166 32.82 1.37 -56.10
N GLU A 167 34.01 1.00 -55.59
CA GLU A 167 35.31 1.56 -56.00
C GLU A 167 36.13 0.68 -56.98
N GLN A 168 35.52 -0.34 -57.59
CA GLN A 168 36.12 -1.12 -58.70
C GLN A 168 35.42 -0.86 -60.03
#